data_AF-A0A818BHG4-F1
#
_entry.id   AF-A0A818BHG4-F1
#
_cell.length_a   1.000
_cell.length_b   1.000
_cell.length_c   1.000
_cell.angle_alpha   90.00
_cell.angle_beta   90.00
_cell.angle_gamma   90.00
#
_symmetry.space_group_name_H-M   'P 1'
#
loop_
_entity.id
_entity.type
_entity.pdbx_description
1 polymer ?
#
loop_
_entity_poly.entity_id
_entity_poly.type
_entity_poly.pdbx_seq_one_letter_code
_entity_poly.pdbx_strand_id
1 'polypeptide(L)'
;MTQMKAIKQCQAQIILFFGTIDDQQVVINNSLIEGLTGPGYQWIGIHESMNKALYLDSTGQTIQHYYQWSQGFIGLQNFADVNSSVYKEYAKRWSTAPYDPETSTVVRDSISPIANFAYDACFMFAHALHYMIEVLNLDPTQMENRELYLAILKNVTFVGVSGNVSVDQNGDCLASFDIVNFQHDRIVKIGSITLDGQVNYLPHVKIMYTGGTETKPLDLPMRPVIKIYRSTLIGMIGGSITCTMLCLALITFTCYFNQHPVIKASSSTFLVLMLIGVINLAISIVPRTLENYHQSSLEHY
;
A
#
# COMPACT_ATOMS: atom_id res chain seq x y z
N MET A 1 11.21 -4.19 18.39
CA MET A 1 10.20 -4.70 17.43
C MET A 1 10.52 -4.05 16.09
N THR A 2 10.76 -4.81 15.03
CA THR A 2 11.07 -4.27 13.69
C THR A 2 9.81 -3.67 13.07
N GLN A 3 9.95 -2.68 12.17
CA GLN A 3 8.80 -2.04 11.50
C GLN A 3 7.99 -3.05 10.68
N MET A 4 8.64 -4.00 9.99
CA MET A 4 7.95 -5.06 9.24
C MET A 4 7.07 -5.94 10.14
N LYS A 5 7.55 -6.28 11.35
CA LYS A 5 6.73 -7.02 12.30
C LYS A 5 5.47 -6.25 12.72
N ALA A 6 5.57 -4.93 12.89
CA ALA A 6 4.41 -4.09 13.17
C ALA A 6 3.41 -4.07 12.00
N ILE A 7 3.89 -3.92 10.75
CA ILE A 7 3.05 -3.99 9.53
C ILE A 7 2.31 -5.34 9.47
N LYS A 8 3.01 -6.45 9.73
CA LYS A 8 2.42 -7.79 9.76
C LYS A 8 1.35 -7.92 10.83
N GLN A 9 1.59 -7.40 12.04
CA GLN A 9 0.64 -7.46 13.15
C GLN A 9 -0.62 -6.63 12.88
N CYS A 10 -0.49 -5.52 12.16
CA CYS A 10 -1.63 -4.72 11.71
C CYS A 10 -2.38 -5.34 10.53
N GLN A 11 -1.93 -6.49 10.00
CA GLN A 11 -2.53 -7.18 8.85
C GLN A 11 -2.64 -6.30 7.60
N ALA A 12 -1.72 -5.34 7.43
CA ALA A 12 -1.72 -4.46 6.26
C ALA A 12 -1.35 -5.26 5.00
N GLN A 13 -2.14 -5.08 3.95
CA GLN A 13 -1.94 -5.71 2.64
C GLN A 13 -1.42 -4.73 1.59
N ILE A 14 -1.78 -3.45 1.70
CA ILE A 14 -1.27 -2.38 0.84
C ILE A 14 -0.18 -1.63 1.61
N ILE A 15 1.03 -1.57 1.05
CA ILE A 15 2.22 -1.03 1.71
C ILE A 15 2.81 0.06 0.81
N LEU A 16 2.87 1.28 1.35
CA LEU A 16 3.59 2.39 0.70
C LEU A 16 5.02 2.41 1.22
N PHE A 17 5.97 2.33 0.30
CA PHE A 17 7.40 2.39 0.57
C PHE A 17 7.98 3.74 0.11
N PHE A 18 8.61 4.42 1.06
CA PHE A 18 9.41 5.62 0.84
C PHE A 18 10.80 5.37 1.42
N GLY A 19 11.80 5.27 0.57
CA GLY A 19 13.16 5.02 0.97
C GLY A 19 14.11 5.05 -0.22
N THR A 20 15.39 4.96 0.08
CA THR A 20 16.44 4.83 -0.93
C THR A 20 16.55 3.40 -1.44
N ILE A 21 17.38 3.21 -2.47
CA ILE A 21 17.76 1.88 -3.01
C ILE A 21 18.37 1.00 -1.91
N ASP A 22 19.19 1.59 -1.03
CA ASP A 22 19.85 0.86 0.06
C ASP A 22 18.84 0.44 1.14
N ASP A 23 17.93 1.34 1.53
CA ASP A 23 16.84 1.04 2.46
C ASP A 23 15.96 -0.09 1.93
N GLN A 24 15.74 -0.09 0.62
CA GLN A 24 14.88 -1.07 -0.02
C GLN A 24 15.42 -2.49 0.12
N GLN A 25 16.72 -2.73 -0.05
CA GLN A 25 17.28 -4.07 0.15
C GLN A 25 17.03 -4.58 1.58
N VAL A 26 17.19 -3.70 2.57
CA VAL A 26 16.89 -4.01 3.98
C VAL A 26 15.40 -4.29 4.19
N VAL A 27 14.52 -3.51 3.57
CA VAL A 27 13.07 -3.71 3.63
C VAL A 27 12.66 -5.02 2.96
N ILE A 28 13.20 -5.35 1.79
CA ILE A 28 12.91 -6.60 1.09
C ILE A 28 13.30 -7.79 1.97
N ASN A 29 14.53 -7.80 2.51
CA ASN A 29 15.00 -8.87 3.39
C ASN A 29 14.11 -9.05 4.62
N ASN A 30 13.76 -7.96 5.30
CA ASN A 30 12.88 -8.03 6.46
C ASN A 30 11.44 -8.44 6.08
N SER A 31 10.95 -8.02 4.91
CA SER A 31 9.62 -8.40 4.43
C SER A 31 9.54 -9.90 4.11
N LEU A 32 10.62 -10.49 3.59
CA LEU A 32 10.73 -11.92 3.34
C LEU A 32 10.69 -12.72 4.65
N ILE A 33 11.46 -12.28 5.66
CA ILE A 33 11.49 -12.91 6.99
C ILE A 33 10.10 -12.89 7.65
N GLU A 34 9.38 -11.77 7.56
CA GLU A 34 8.06 -11.60 8.19
C GLU A 34 6.90 -12.13 7.33
N GLY A 35 7.17 -12.64 6.12
CA GLY A 35 6.14 -13.15 5.20
C GLY A 35 5.17 -12.06 4.74
N LEU A 36 5.69 -10.90 4.38
CA LEU A 36 5.02 -9.74 3.79
C LEU A 36 5.25 -9.63 2.27
N THR A 37 5.49 -10.78 1.63
CA THR A 37 5.77 -10.90 0.20
C THR A 37 4.81 -11.90 -0.44
N GLY A 38 4.73 -11.87 -1.77
CA GLY A 38 3.88 -12.78 -2.53
C GLY A 38 2.41 -12.37 -2.60
N PRO A 39 1.52 -13.30 -3.00
CA PRO A 39 0.10 -13.02 -3.19
C PRO A 39 -0.58 -12.51 -1.92
N GLY A 40 -1.42 -11.48 -2.05
CA GLY A 40 -2.16 -10.88 -0.94
C GLY A 40 -1.49 -9.64 -0.34
N TYR A 41 -0.33 -9.23 -0.84
CA TYR A 41 0.26 -7.92 -0.58
C TYR A 41 0.33 -7.09 -1.86
N GLN A 42 0.44 -5.77 -1.72
CA GLN A 42 0.79 -4.84 -2.78
C GLN A 42 1.77 -3.83 -2.25
N TRP A 43 2.90 -3.70 -2.96
CA TRP A 43 3.91 -2.68 -2.68
C TRP A 43 3.79 -1.53 -3.66
N ILE A 44 3.79 -0.30 -3.13
CA ILE A 44 3.67 0.94 -3.90
C ILE A 44 4.81 1.86 -3.49
N GLY A 45 5.46 2.52 -4.45
CA GLY A 45 6.52 3.49 -4.15
C GLY A 45 6.97 4.26 -5.38
N ILE A 46 8.26 4.56 -5.43
CA ILE A 46 8.89 5.22 -6.59
C ILE A 46 9.39 4.18 -7.59
N HIS A 47 9.39 4.51 -8.88
CA HIS A 47 9.84 3.60 -9.94
C HIS A 47 11.29 3.13 -9.80
N GLU A 48 12.16 3.88 -9.11
CA GLU A 48 13.53 3.46 -8.80
C GLU A 48 13.57 2.14 -8.01
N SER A 49 12.49 1.81 -7.30
CA SER A 49 12.35 0.52 -6.64
C SER A 49 12.21 -0.68 -7.58
N MET A 50 12.07 -0.42 -8.87
CA MET A 50 12.03 -1.41 -9.95
C MET A 50 13.36 -1.51 -10.70
N ASN A 51 14.39 -0.77 -10.29
CA ASN A 51 15.66 -0.71 -10.98
C ASN A 51 16.33 -2.10 -11.03
N LYS A 52 16.83 -2.48 -12.21
CA LYS A 52 17.46 -3.79 -12.42
C LYS A 52 18.64 -4.06 -11.49
N ALA A 53 19.41 -3.02 -11.18
CA ALA A 53 20.56 -3.14 -10.28
C ALA A 53 20.18 -3.63 -8.88
N LEU A 54 18.94 -3.41 -8.41
CA LEU A 54 18.49 -3.84 -7.08
C LEU A 54 18.45 -5.36 -6.91
N TYR A 55 18.21 -6.10 -8.00
CA TYR A 55 18.06 -7.55 -7.96
C TYR A 55 19.21 -8.28 -8.65
N LEU A 56 20.36 -7.63 -8.84
CA LEU A 56 21.61 -8.27 -9.26
C LEU A 56 22.59 -8.32 -8.09
N ASP A 57 23.35 -9.41 -7.98
CA ASP A 57 24.47 -9.51 -7.05
C ASP A 57 25.74 -8.85 -7.62
N SER A 58 26.84 -8.88 -6.85
CA SER A 58 28.13 -8.32 -7.28
C SER A 58 28.73 -9.00 -8.51
N THR A 59 28.23 -10.17 -8.90
CA THR A 59 28.63 -10.91 -10.11
C THR A 59 27.69 -10.66 -11.29
N GLY A 60 26.64 -9.86 -11.09
CA GLY A 60 25.61 -9.59 -12.10
C GLY A 60 24.56 -10.71 -12.22
N GLN A 61 24.51 -11.67 -11.30
CA GLN A 61 23.49 -12.71 -11.28
C GLN A 61 22.23 -12.23 -10.57
N THR A 62 21.07 -12.67 -11.05
CA THR A 62 19.78 -12.28 -10.46
C THR A 62 19.57 -12.91 -9.09
N ILE A 63 19.33 -12.06 -8.09
CA ILE A 63 18.90 -12.46 -6.75
C ILE A 63 17.39 -12.75 -6.81
N GLN A 64 17.05 -14.03 -6.94
CA GLN A 64 15.70 -14.49 -7.27
C GLN A 64 14.61 -13.94 -6.36
N HIS A 65 14.85 -13.84 -5.05
CA HIS A 65 13.84 -13.35 -4.11
C HIS A 65 13.60 -11.84 -4.21
N TYR A 66 14.61 -11.04 -4.58
CA TYR A 66 14.41 -9.62 -4.89
C TYR A 66 13.62 -9.43 -6.18
N TYR A 67 13.95 -10.22 -7.21
CA TYR A 67 13.21 -10.22 -8.46
C TYR A 67 11.74 -10.62 -8.27
N GLN A 68 11.46 -11.63 -7.45
CA GLN A 68 10.10 -12.07 -7.15
C GLN A 68 9.32 -11.04 -6.32
N TRP A 69 9.99 -10.36 -5.40
CA TRP A 69 9.39 -9.28 -4.62
C TRP A 69 9.00 -8.09 -5.50
N SER A 70 9.86 -7.73 -6.46
CA SER A 70 9.60 -6.59 -7.35
C SER A 70 8.49 -6.86 -8.36
N GLN A 71 8.20 -8.13 -8.69
CA GLN A 71 7.07 -8.47 -9.57
C GLN A 71 5.77 -7.90 -9.01
N GLY A 72 5.09 -7.09 -9.84
CA GLY A 72 3.85 -6.43 -9.49
C GLY A 72 4.00 -5.20 -8.59
N PHE A 73 5.22 -4.73 -8.31
CA PHE A 73 5.42 -3.43 -7.64
C PHE A 73 4.76 -2.32 -8.48
N ILE A 74 4.12 -1.34 -7.83
CA ILE A 74 3.53 -0.17 -8.50
C ILE A 74 4.37 1.05 -8.15
N GLY A 75 4.81 1.77 -9.18
CA GLY A 75 5.73 2.88 -9.06
C GLY A 75 5.13 4.15 -9.64
N LEU A 76 5.57 5.29 -9.09
CA LEU A 76 5.44 6.58 -9.74
C LEU A 76 6.73 6.91 -10.49
N GLN A 77 6.58 7.29 -11.75
CA GLN A 77 7.66 7.69 -12.64
C GLN A 77 7.38 9.09 -13.18
N ASN A 78 8.43 9.87 -13.39
CA ASN A 78 8.30 11.17 -14.02
C ASN A 78 7.75 11.03 -15.45
N PHE A 79 6.78 11.87 -15.80
CA PHE A 79 6.16 11.87 -17.13
C PHE A 79 7.13 12.33 -18.22
N ALA A 80 6.97 11.77 -19.42
CA ALA A 80 7.60 12.23 -20.64
C ALA A 80 6.58 12.20 -21.77
N ASP A 81 6.48 13.28 -22.55
CA ASP A 81 5.59 13.30 -23.72
C ASP A 81 6.29 12.66 -24.91
N VAL A 82 6.40 11.33 -24.88
CA VAL A 82 7.09 10.52 -25.90
C VAL A 82 6.53 10.67 -27.31
N ASN A 83 5.30 11.18 -27.43
CA ASN A 83 4.63 11.38 -28.71
C ASN A 83 4.89 12.77 -29.30
N SER A 84 5.32 13.74 -28.49
CA SER A 84 5.65 15.10 -28.94
C SER A 84 6.79 15.09 -29.97
N SER A 85 6.79 16.08 -30.86
CA SER A 85 7.90 16.31 -31.79
C SER A 85 9.19 16.66 -31.06
N VAL A 86 9.09 17.42 -29.96
CA VAL A 86 10.23 17.85 -29.13
C VAL A 86 10.93 16.64 -28.53
N TYR A 87 10.18 15.70 -27.92
CA TYR A 87 10.76 14.48 -27.38
C TYR A 87 11.38 13.60 -28.45
N LYS A 88 10.71 13.43 -29.60
CA LYS A 88 11.24 12.61 -30.71
C LYS A 88 12.56 13.17 -31.25
N GLU A 89 12.68 14.48 -31.35
CA GLU A 89 13.93 15.13 -31.74
C GLU A 89 15.01 14.95 -30.67
N TYR A 90 14.67 15.19 -29.41
CA TYR A 90 15.56 14.95 -28.27
C TYR A 90 16.08 13.51 -28.24
N ALA A 91 15.19 12.52 -28.37
CA ALA A 91 15.55 11.11 -28.38
C ALA A 91 16.45 10.75 -29.57
N LYS A 92 16.18 11.32 -30.75
CA LYS A 92 17.08 11.18 -31.91
C LYS A 92 18.47 11.74 -31.60
N ARG A 93 18.57 12.94 -31.04
CA ARG A 93 19.86 13.56 -30.69
C ARG A 93 20.59 12.73 -29.62
N TRP A 94 19.88 12.27 -28.60
CA TRP A 94 20.40 11.41 -27.55
C TRP A 94 21.04 10.14 -28.13
N SER A 95 20.34 9.45 -29.02
CA SER A 95 20.86 8.22 -29.66
C SER A 95 22.13 8.43 -30.50
N THR A 96 22.35 9.66 -30.98
CA THR A 96 23.53 10.03 -31.79
C THR A 96 24.64 10.69 -31.00
N ALA A 97 24.43 10.96 -29.71
CA ALA A 97 25.43 11.60 -28.87
C ALA A 97 26.67 10.69 -28.72
N PRO A 98 27.89 11.25 -28.69
CA PRO A 98 29.10 10.47 -28.42
C PRO A 98 28.93 9.72 -27.10
N TYR A 99 29.07 8.39 -27.16
CA TYR A 99 28.95 7.50 -26.01
C TYR A 99 30.31 6.84 -25.77
N ASP A 100 30.87 7.06 -24.59
CA ASP A 100 32.07 6.37 -24.13
C ASP A 100 31.68 5.29 -23.12
N PRO A 101 31.73 4.00 -23.48
CA PRO A 101 31.37 2.91 -22.58
C PRO A 101 32.27 2.80 -21.35
N GLU A 102 33.48 3.37 -21.35
CA GLU A 102 34.40 3.29 -20.21
C GLU A 102 34.11 4.35 -19.15
N THR A 103 33.52 5.49 -19.53
CA THR A 103 33.26 6.62 -18.63
C THR A 103 31.77 6.89 -18.41
N SER A 104 30.88 6.33 -19.24
CA SER A 104 29.44 6.57 -19.15
C SER A 104 28.78 5.59 -18.18
N THR A 105 28.06 6.14 -17.20
CA THR A 105 27.21 5.37 -16.28
C THR A 105 25.80 5.10 -16.82
N VAL A 106 25.51 5.53 -18.06
CA VAL A 106 24.18 5.51 -18.66
C VAL A 106 24.13 4.48 -19.79
N VAL A 107 23.03 3.73 -19.92
CA VAL A 107 22.85 2.79 -21.03
C VAL A 107 22.55 3.57 -22.32
N ARG A 108 23.33 3.33 -23.38
CA ARG A 108 23.31 4.07 -24.66
C ARG A 108 21.91 4.28 -25.27
N ASP A 109 20.99 3.32 -25.07
CA ASP A 109 19.66 3.32 -25.68
C ASP A 109 18.51 3.51 -24.66
N SER A 110 18.81 3.88 -23.41
CA SER A 110 17.78 4.26 -22.44
C SER A 110 17.92 5.73 -22.04
N ILE A 111 16.84 6.47 -22.24
CA ILE A 111 16.71 7.84 -21.76
C ILE A 111 16.16 7.76 -20.35
N SER A 112 16.96 8.15 -19.37
CA SER A 112 16.47 8.26 -17.99
C SER A 112 15.31 9.26 -17.94
N PRO A 113 14.20 8.96 -17.25
CA PRO A 113 13.12 9.92 -17.05
C PRO A 113 13.59 11.23 -16.41
N ILE A 114 14.64 11.19 -15.60
CA ILE A 114 15.24 12.36 -14.95
C ILE A 114 16.01 13.23 -15.97
N ALA A 115 16.60 12.63 -16.99
CA ALA A 115 17.34 13.36 -18.03
C ALA A 115 16.43 14.32 -18.80
N ASN A 116 15.14 13.98 -18.96
CA ASN A 116 14.14 14.86 -19.57
C ASN A 116 14.00 16.17 -18.79
N PHE A 117 13.94 16.09 -17.45
CA PHE A 117 13.78 17.27 -16.59
C PHE A 117 15.05 18.10 -16.53
N ALA A 118 16.22 17.47 -16.54
CA ALA A 118 17.49 18.19 -16.65
C ALA A 118 17.59 18.95 -17.98
N TYR A 119 17.14 18.34 -19.08
CA TYR A 119 17.09 18.98 -20.39
C TYR A 119 16.16 20.20 -20.37
N ASP A 120 14.93 20.04 -19.89
CA ASP A 120 13.97 21.14 -19.81
C ASP A 120 14.41 22.25 -18.86
N ALA A 121 15.06 21.92 -17.74
CA ALA A 121 15.59 22.92 -16.82
C ALA A 121 16.62 23.84 -17.52
N CYS A 122 17.53 23.28 -18.32
CA CYS A 122 18.48 24.07 -19.10
C CYS A 122 17.78 25.02 -20.08
N PHE A 123 16.73 24.55 -20.77
CA PHE A 123 15.93 25.39 -21.66
C PHE A 123 15.16 26.47 -20.91
N MET A 124 14.63 26.17 -19.72
CA MET A 124 13.96 27.13 -18.87
C MET A 124 14.90 28.31 -18.52
N PHE A 125 16.13 28.01 -18.10
CA PHE A 125 17.14 29.05 -17.85
C PHE A 125 17.50 29.83 -19.12
N ALA A 126 17.66 29.14 -20.26
CA ALA A 126 17.97 29.80 -21.53
C ALA A 126 16.86 30.77 -21.96
N HIS A 127 15.59 30.37 -21.85
CA HIS A 127 14.44 31.23 -22.11
C HIS A 127 14.40 32.44 -21.18
N ALA A 128 14.63 32.24 -19.88
CA ALA A 128 14.68 33.33 -18.90
C ALA A 128 15.78 34.32 -19.24
N LEU A 129 17.00 33.84 -19.50
CA LEU A 129 18.15 34.68 -19.85
C LEU A 129 17.95 35.44 -21.17
N HIS A 130 17.42 34.77 -22.19
CA HIS A 130 17.09 35.41 -23.46
C HIS A 130 16.09 36.54 -23.24
N TYR A 131 15.04 36.32 -22.45
CA TYR A 131 14.05 37.35 -22.14
C TYR A 131 14.66 38.53 -21.36
N MET A 132 15.51 38.25 -20.37
CA MET A 132 16.21 39.29 -19.61
C MET A 132 17.08 40.17 -20.52
N ILE A 133 17.91 39.55 -21.37
CA ILE A 133 18.91 40.25 -22.17
C ILE A 133 18.25 40.94 -23.37
N GLU A 134 17.50 40.19 -24.18
CA GLU A 134 17.05 40.67 -25.49
C GLU A 134 15.73 41.46 -25.41
N VAL A 135 14.86 41.14 -24.45
CA VAL A 135 13.55 41.79 -24.34
C VAL A 135 13.56 42.92 -23.32
N LEU A 136 14.18 42.69 -22.16
CA LEU A 136 14.21 43.69 -21.09
C LEU A 136 15.50 44.53 -21.05
N ASN A 137 16.52 44.20 -21.84
CA ASN A 137 17.83 44.85 -21.82
C ASN A 137 18.47 44.89 -20.42
N LEU A 138 18.30 43.81 -19.66
CA LEU A 138 18.90 43.63 -18.33
C LEU A 138 20.25 42.94 -18.42
N ASP A 139 21.17 43.32 -17.54
CA ASP A 139 22.44 42.62 -17.35
C ASP A 139 22.26 41.51 -16.29
N PRO A 140 22.20 40.22 -16.67
CA PRO A 140 21.89 39.11 -15.76
C PRO A 140 22.97 38.92 -14.67
N THR A 141 24.09 39.64 -14.72
CA THR A 141 25.13 39.61 -13.69
C THR A 141 24.85 40.57 -12.52
N GLN A 142 23.90 41.51 -12.67
CA GLN A 142 23.54 42.48 -11.64
C GLN A 142 22.71 41.86 -10.51
N MET A 143 23.36 41.57 -9.39
CA MET A 143 22.74 40.90 -8.23
C MET A 143 21.61 41.69 -7.55
N GLU A 144 21.54 43.01 -7.74
CA GLU A 144 20.48 43.87 -7.23
C GLU A 144 19.11 43.56 -7.83
N ASN A 145 19.08 42.96 -9.03
CA ASN A 145 17.87 42.56 -9.74
C ASN A 145 17.46 41.10 -9.48
N ARG A 146 18.07 40.40 -8.51
CA ARG A 146 17.82 38.97 -8.27
C ARG A 146 16.35 38.59 -8.12
N GLU A 147 15.54 39.43 -7.46
CA GLU A 147 14.12 39.17 -7.25
C GLU A 147 13.34 39.27 -8.57
N LEU A 148 13.73 40.23 -9.42
CA LEU A 148 13.22 40.35 -10.78
C LEU A 148 13.64 39.14 -11.63
N TYR A 149 14.88 38.67 -11.50
CA TYR A 149 15.36 37.49 -12.23
C TYR A 149 14.62 36.23 -11.84
N LEU A 150 14.38 36.05 -10.54
CA LEU A 150 13.56 34.95 -10.04
C LEU A 150 12.12 35.05 -10.54
N ALA A 151 11.52 36.24 -10.54
CA ALA A 151 10.18 36.47 -11.06
C ALA A 151 10.07 36.16 -12.57
N ILE A 152 11.09 36.52 -13.36
CA ILE A 152 11.17 36.18 -14.78
C ILE A 152 11.28 34.67 -14.96
N LEU A 153 12.18 34.00 -14.22
CA LEU A 153 12.33 32.55 -14.28
C LEU A 153 11.02 31.83 -13.94
N LYS A 154 10.31 32.29 -12.92
CA LYS A 154 9.01 31.72 -12.52
C LYS A 154 7.90 31.90 -13.55
N ASN A 155 8.02 32.87 -14.45
CA ASN A 155 7.06 33.12 -15.52
C ASN A 155 7.41 32.43 -16.84
N VAL A 156 8.50 31.65 -16.90
CA VAL A 156 8.85 30.89 -18.10
C VAL A 156 7.85 29.76 -18.30
N THR A 157 7.29 29.70 -19.51
CA THR A 157 6.43 28.60 -19.95
C THR A 157 6.78 28.20 -21.38
N PHE A 158 6.90 26.90 -21.63
CA PHE A 158 7.18 26.36 -22.97
C PHE A 158 6.84 24.88 -23.04
N VAL A 159 6.79 24.33 -24.27
CA VAL A 159 6.64 22.87 -24.48
C VAL A 159 8.03 22.25 -24.61
N GLY A 160 8.43 21.52 -23.58
CA GLY A 160 9.68 20.78 -23.48
C GLY A 160 9.53 19.28 -23.78
N VAL A 161 10.54 18.50 -23.42
CA VAL A 161 10.54 17.03 -23.58
C VAL A 161 9.65 16.33 -22.55
N SER A 162 9.45 16.96 -21.38
CA SER A 162 8.53 16.52 -20.33
C SER A 162 7.09 17.04 -20.53
N GLY A 163 6.80 17.67 -21.67
CA GLY A 163 5.49 18.27 -21.96
C GLY A 163 5.47 19.77 -21.67
N ASN A 164 4.35 20.29 -21.16
CA ASN A 164 4.25 21.71 -20.83
C ASN A 164 5.02 22.04 -19.55
N VAL A 165 6.12 22.76 -19.68
CA VAL A 165 7.00 23.17 -18.58
C VAL A 165 6.50 24.50 -18.03
N SER A 166 6.20 24.51 -16.74
CA SER A 166 5.81 25.69 -15.98
C SER A 166 6.09 25.45 -14.51
N VAL A 167 6.23 26.52 -13.72
CA VAL A 167 6.45 26.41 -12.27
C VAL A 167 5.34 27.09 -11.49
N ASP A 168 5.12 26.60 -10.28
CA ASP A 168 4.15 27.18 -9.35
C ASP A 168 4.75 28.38 -8.57
N GLN A 169 3.98 28.88 -7.60
CA GLN A 169 4.41 30.01 -6.77
C GLN A 169 5.63 29.66 -5.89
N ASN A 170 5.80 28.39 -5.51
CA ASN A 170 6.92 27.90 -4.72
C ASN A 170 8.18 27.67 -5.58
N GLY A 171 8.02 27.62 -6.90
CA GLY A 171 9.09 27.30 -7.85
C GLY A 171 9.14 25.82 -8.20
N ASP A 172 8.13 25.04 -7.83
CA ASP A 172 8.02 23.63 -8.16
C ASP A 172 7.49 23.47 -9.58
N CYS A 173 8.09 22.56 -10.35
CA CYS A 173 7.62 22.25 -11.70
C CYS A 173 6.25 21.58 -11.64
N LEU A 174 5.28 22.13 -12.37
CA LEU A 174 3.96 21.53 -12.54
C LEU A 174 4.08 20.39 -13.56
N ALA A 175 4.18 19.15 -13.06
CA ALA A 175 4.36 17.96 -13.89
C ALA A 175 3.30 16.89 -13.62
N SER A 176 2.93 16.17 -14.68
CA SER A 176 2.18 14.91 -14.56
C SER A 176 3.12 13.77 -14.17
N PHE A 177 2.56 12.66 -13.70
CA PHE A 177 3.32 11.45 -13.39
C PHE A 177 2.76 10.26 -14.14
N ASP A 178 3.64 9.33 -14.51
CA ASP A 178 3.24 8.02 -15.01
C ASP A 178 3.13 7.03 -13.85
N ILE A 179 2.05 6.25 -13.87
CA ILE A 179 1.88 5.12 -12.98
C ILE A 179 2.40 3.90 -13.73
N VAL A 180 3.39 3.25 -13.15
CA VAL A 180 4.06 2.11 -13.76
C VAL A 180 3.96 0.88 -12.89
N ASN A 181 4.08 -0.28 -13.52
CA ASN A 181 4.01 -1.58 -12.87
C ASN A 181 5.14 -2.46 -13.39
N PHE A 182 5.83 -3.15 -12.49
CA PHE A 182 6.92 -4.04 -12.87
C PHE A 182 6.39 -5.43 -13.24
N GLN A 183 6.55 -5.82 -14.50
CA GLN A 183 6.04 -7.06 -15.07
C GLN A 183 7.11 -7.75 -15.91
N HIS A 184 7.50 -8.97 -15.56
CA HIS A 184 8.38 -9.82 -16.39
C HIS A 184 9.69 -9.12 -16.83
N ASP A 185 10.42 -8.53 -15.88
CA ASP A 185 11.66 -7.75 -16.11
C ASP A 185 11.45 -6.46 -16.92
N ARG A 186 10.23 -5.91 -16.96
CA ARG A 186 9.90 -4.67 -17.67
C ARG A 186 9.04 -3.74 -16.82
N ILE A 187 9.32 -2.45 -16.94
CA ILE A 187 8.45 -1.40 -16.42
C ILE A 187 7.36 -1.12 -17.46
N VAL A 188 6.11 -1.37 -17.09
CA VAL A 188 4.93 -1.19 -17.96
C VAL A 188 4.13 -0.01 -17.44
N LYS A 189 3.86 0.98 -18.29
CA LYS A 189 2.94 2.06 -17.96
C LYS A 189 1.51 1.51 -17.85
N ILE A 190 0.87 1.72 -16.71
CA ILE A 190 -0.50 1.30 -16.42
C ILE A 190 -1.47 2.47 -16.28
N GLY A 191 -0.95 3.69 -16.16
CA GLY A 191 -1.76 4.90 -16.08
C GLY A 191 -0.93 6.16 -15.98
N SER A 192 -1.60 7.27 -15.70
CA SER A 192 -0.98 8.56 -15.40
C SER A 192 -1.79 9.34 -14.35
N ILE A 193 -1.11 10.26 -13.67
CA ILE A 193 -1.69 11.25 -12.78
C ILE A 193 -1.56 12.60 -13.48
N THR A 194 -2.69 13.25 -13.75
CA THR A 194 -2.75 14.58 -14.36
C THR A 194 -2.46 15.68 -13.34
N LEU A 195 -2.22 16.91 -13.82
CA LEU A 195 -1.91 18.07 -12.98
C LEU A 195 -3.00 18.41 -11.95
N ASP A 196 -4.26 18.07 -12.23
CA ASP A 196 -5.39 18.22 -11.32
C ASP A 196 -5.54 17.06 -10.32
N GLY A 197 -4.58 16.12 -10.33
CA GLY A 197 -4.56 14.97 -9.44
C GLY A 197 -5.47 13.81 -9.88
N GLN A 198 -6.08 13.87 -11.07
CA GLN A 198 -6.89 12.76 -11.56
C GLN A 198 -6.01 11.58 -12.00
N VAL A 199 -6.44 10.38 -11.62
CA VAL A 199 -5.78 9.13 -12.00
C VAL A 199 -6.46 8.56 -13.23
N ASN A 200 -5.72 8.44 -14.32
CA ASN A 200 -6.18 7.88 -15.59
C ASN A 200 -5.49 6.54 -15.85
N TYR A 201 -6.22 5.45 -15.72
CA TYR A 201 -5.71 4.11 -16.03
C TYR A 201 -5.82 3.79 -17.51
N LEU A 202 -4.86 3.03 -18.03
CA LEU A 202 -4.90 2.53 -19.40
C LEU A 202 -5.81 1.28 -19.46
N PRO A 203 -6.95 1.32 -20.16
CA PRO A 203 -7.99 0.29 -20.05
C PRO A 203 -7.59 -1.09 -20.59
N HIS A 204 -6.54 -1.16 -21.40
CA HIS A 204 -6.07 -2.40 -22.04
C HIS A 204 -4.81 -2.98 -21.39
N VAL A 205 -4.29 -2.34 -20.34
CA VAL A 205 -3.08 -2.80 -19.65
C VAL A 205 -3.50 -3.49 -18.36
N LYS A 206 -3.17 -4.78 -18.27
CA LYS A 206 -3.42 -5.54 -17.05
C LYS A 206 -2.40 -5.16 -15.97
N ILE A 207 -2.88 -5.00 -14.74
CA ILE A 207 -2.03 -4.76 -13.58
C ILE A 207 -1.61 -6.11 -13.01
N MET A 208 -0.30 -6.29 -12.83
CA MET A 208 0.26 -7.39 -12.05
C MET A 208 0.40 -6.91 -10.60
N TYR A 209 -0.11 -7.69 -9.67
CA TYR A 209 0.04 -7.50 -8.23
C TYR A 209 1.18 -8.35 -7.68
N THR A 210 1.63 -8.04 -6.46
CA THR A 210 2.76 -8.74 -5.84
C THR A 210 2.59 -10.26 -5.84
N GLY A 211 3.69 -10.96 -6.13
CA GLY A 211 3.67 -12.42 -6.34
C GLY A 211 3.28 -12.84 -7.75
N GLY A 212 3.21 -11.90 -8.70
CA GLY A 212 2.97 -12.19 -10.12
C GLY A 212 1.51 -12.53 -10.45
N THR A 213 0.56 -12.08 -9.63
CA THR A 213 -0.86 -12.41 -9.79
C THR A 213 -1.64 -11.27 -10.46
N GLU A 214 -2.74 -11.56 -11.16
CA GLU A 214 -3.67 -10.53 -11.65
C GLU A 214 -4.78 -10.20 -10.63
N THR A 215 -4.77 -10.88 -9.48
CA THR A 215 -5.80 -10.72 -8.45
C THR A 215 -5.42 -9.60 -7.50
N LYS A 216 -6.23 -8.54 -7.47
CA LYS A 216 -6.09 -7.44 -6.53
C LYS A 216 -6.11 -7.98 -5.08
N PRO A 217 -5.13 -7.62 -4.23
CA PRO A 217 -5.19 -7.96 -2.80
C PRO A 217 -6.38 -7.26 -2.13
N LEU A 218 -6.78 -7.77 -0.98
CA LEU A 218 -7.90 -7.19 -0.25
C LEU A 218 -7.44 -5.89 0.42
N ASP A 219 -8.28 -4.87 0.38
CA ASP A 219 -7.96 -3.59 1.02
C ASP A 219 -8.05 -3.69 2.56
N LEU A 220 -8.66 -4.77 3.07
CA LEU A 220 -8.87 -5.04 4.50
C LEU A 220 -8.63 -6.53 4.80
N PRO A 221 -8.15 -6.87 6.00
CA PRO A 221 -8.08 -8.27 6.42
C PRO A 221 -9.47 -8.88 6.38
N MET A 222 -9.58 -10.11 5.86
CA MET A 222 -10.81 -10.88 5.97
C MET A 222 -11.14 -11.02 7.46
N ARG A 223 -12.24 -10.38 7.88
CA ARG A 223 -12.81 -10.64 9.21
C ARG A 223 -13.59 -11.93 9.08
N PRO A 224 -13.15 -13.04 9.70
CA PRO A 224 -13.95 -14.25 9.68
C PRO A 224 -15.25 -13.95 10.41
N VAL A 225 -16.35 -13.92 9.68
CA VAL A 225 -17.68 -13.90 10.30
C VAL A 225 -17.87 -15.30 10.89
N ILE A 226 -17.72 -15.41 12.21
CA ILE A 226 -18.03 -16.66 12.91
C ILE A 226 -19.54 -16.84 12.84
N LYS A 227 -20.00 -17.62 11.87
CA LYS A 227 -21.41 -18.00 11.77
C LYS A 227 -21.70 -19.05 12.83
N ILE A 228 -22.47 -18.69 13.84
CA ILE A 228 -23.04 -19.68 14.76
C ILE A 228 -24.12 -20.43 13.99
N TYR A 229 -23.85 -21.69 13.64
CA TYR A 229 -24.83 -22.54 12.97
C TYR A 229 -26.05 -22.75 13.85
N ARG A 230 -27.23 -22.88 13.22
CA ARG A 230 -28.50 -23.15 13.94
C ARG A 230 -28.41 -24.39 14.83
N SER A 231 -27.67 -25.41 14.41
CA SER A 231 -27.44 -26.61 15.22
C SER A 231 -26.68 -26.32 16.52
N THR A 232 -25.64 -25.49 16.47
CA THR A 232 -24.89 -25.03 17.65
C THR A 232 -25.77 -24.18 18.56
N LEU A 233 -26.57 -23.28 17.99
CA LEU A 233 -27.53 -22.46 18.74
C LEU A 233 -28.55 -23.33 19.50
N ILE A 234 -29.18 -24.28 18.80
CA ILE A 234 -30.13 -25.24 19.40
C ILE A 234 -29.43 -26.08 20.48
N GLY A 235 -28.19 -26.51 20.24
CA GLY A 235 -27.40 -27.25 21.22
C GLY A 235 -27.11 -26.44 22.48
N MET A 236 -26.73 -25.16 22.35
CA MET A 236 -26.48 -24.27 23.49
C MET A 236 -27.76 -24.00 24.31
N ILE A 237 -28.88 -23.76 23.64
CA ILE A 237 -30.19 -23.55 24.30
C ILE A 237 -30.65 -24.86 24.98
N GLY A 238 -30.60 -25.98 24.27
CA GLY A 238 -30.98 -27.29 24.80
C GLY A 238 -30.12 -27.72 26.00
N GLY A 239 -28.80 -27.48 25.94
CA GLY A 239 -27.87 -27.73 27.03
C GLY A 239 -28.18 -26.86 28.27
N SER A 240 -28.47 -25.57 28.06
CA SER A 240 -28.89 -24.67 29.13
C SER A 240 -30.17 -25.16 29.81
N ILE A 241 -31.21 -25.48 29.04
CA ILE A 241 -32.48 -26.01 29.57
C ILE A 241 -32.26 -27.30 30.36
N THR A 242 -31.47 -28.23 29.82
CA THR A 242 -31.17 -29.51 30.48
C THR A 242 -30.44 -29.30 31.80
N CYS A 243 -29.47 -28.39 31.83
CA CYS A 243 -28.73 -28.03 33.04
C CYS A 243 -29.65 -27.41 34.10
N THR A 244 -30.54 -26.50 33.71
CA THR A 244 -31.54 -25.90 34.61
C THR A 244 -32.49 -26.95 35.18
N MET A 245 -33.02 -27.86 34.36
CA MET A 245 -33.91 -28.94 34.81
C MET A 245 -33.21 -29.88 35.79
N LEU A 246 -31.95 -30.24 35.53
CA LEU A 246 -31.14 -31.04 36.45
C LEU A 246 -30.92 -30.32 37.79
N CYS A 247 -30.59 -29.04 37.76
CA CYS A 247 -30.40 -28.25 38.99
C CYS A 247 -31.69 -28.16 39.81
N LEU A 248 -32.85 -27.97 39.16
CA LEU A 248 -34.15 -27.97 39.85
C LEU A 248 -34.45 -29.32 40.49
N ALA A 249 -34.20 -30.42 39.79
CA ALA A 249 -34.36 -31.76 40.35
C ALA A 249 -33.45 -31.99 41.58
N LEU A 250 -32.20 -31.51 41.52
CA LEU A 250 -31.26 -31.58 42.64
C LEU A 250 -31.65 -30.68 43.82
N ILE A 251 -32.23 -29.51 43.56
CA ILE A 251 -32.82 -28.65 44.59
C ILE A 251 -33.98 -29.39 45.27
N THR A 252 -34.92 -29.94 44.50
CA THR A 252 -36.04 -30.73 45.04
C THR A 252 -35.56 -31.91 45.86
N PHE A 253 -34.55 -32.65 45.38
CA PHE A 253 -33.94 -33.75 46.10
C PHE A 253 -33.30 -33.29 47.42
N THR A 254 -32.56 -32.18 47.40
CA THR A 254 -31.90 -31.62 48.59
C THR A 254 -32.92 -31.11 49.61
N CYS A 255 -34.03 -30.52 49.15
CA CYS A 255 -35.13 -30.10 50.01
C CYS A 255 -35.88 -31.30 50.62
N TYR A 256 -36.15 -32.35 49.84
CA TYR A 256 -36.88 -33.54 50.29
C TYR A 256 -36.07 -34.37 51.28
N PHE A 257 -34.77 -34.55 51.04
CA PHE A 257 -33.88 -35.35 51.88
C PHE A 257 -33.07 -34.51 52.88
N ASN A 258 -33.55 -33.33 53.25
CA ASN A 258 -32.82 -32.38 54.11
C ASN A 258 -32.46 -32.94 55.51
N GLN A 259 -33.14 -34.00 55.97
CA GLN A 259 -32.86 -34.66 57.25
C GLN A 259 -31.77 -35.72 57.17
N HIS A 260 -31.33 -36.12 55.97
CA HIS A 260 -30.33 -37.16 55.80
C HIS A 260 -28.96 -36.71 56.34
N PRO A 261 -28.21 -37.54 57.10
CA PRO A 261 -26.98 -37.12 57.78
C PRO A 261 -25.93 -36.50 56.85
N VAL A 262 -25.79 -37.06 55.64
CA VAL A 262 -24.83 -36.59 54.63
C VAL A 262 -25.16 -35.19 54.11
N ILE A 263 -26.44 -34.91 53.84
CA ILE A 263 -26.90 -33.60 53.33
C ILE A 263 -26.83 -32.57 54.45
N LYS A 264 -27.19 -32.96 55.67
CA LYS A 264 -27.12 -32.11 56.86
C LYS A 264 -25.69 -31.67 57.19
N ALA A 265 -24.71 -32.55 56.98
CA ALA A 265 -23.29 -32.23 57.15
C ALA A 265 -22.80 -31.13 56.18
N SER A 266 -23.43 -31.01 55.00
CA SER A 266 -23.01 -30.10 53.92
C SER A 266 -23.77 -28.76 53.86
N SER A 267 -24.62 -28.46 54.84
CA SER A 267 -25.53 -27.29 54.86
C SER A 267 -26.45 -27.22 53.63
N SER A 268 -27.69 -27.70 53.77
CA SER A 268 -28.69 -27.72 52.69
C SER A 268 -28.94 -26.33 52.08
N THR A 269 -28.92 -25.27 52.89
CA THR A 269 -29.10 -23.89 52.41
C THR A 269 -27.97 -23.46 51.48
N PHE A 270 -26.73 -23.84 51.78
CA PHE A 270 -25.57 -23.49 50.95
C PHE A 270 -25.63 -24.22 49.60
N LEU A 271 -26.01 -25.50 49.59
CA LEU A 271 -26.18 -26.28 48.37
C LEU A 271 -27.28 -25.70 47.46
N VAL A 272 -28.42 -25.31 48.03
CA VAL A 272 -29.51 -24.67 47.28
C VAL A 272 -29.06 -23.33 46.67
N LEU A 273 -28.34 -22.49 47.43
CA LEU A 273 -27.80 -21.23 46.92
C LEU A 273 -26.81 -21.44 45.77
N MET A 274 -25.94 -22.46 45.86
CA MET A 274 -25.02 -22.81 44.79
C MET A 274 -25.77 -23.23 43.51
N LEU A 275 -26.79 -24.08 43.64
CA LEU A 275 -27.61 -24.53 42.52
C LEU A 275 -28.39 -23.38 41.87
N ILE A 276 -28.89 -22.43 42.66
CA ILE A 276 -29.51 -21.20 42.13
C ILE A 276 -28.49 -20.38 41.32
N GLY A 277 -27.24 -20.28 41.78
CA GLY A 277 -26.15 -19.64 41.04
C GLY A 277 -25.90 -20.28 39.67
N VAL A 278 -25.86 -21.62 39.63
CA VAL A 278 -25.71 -22.37 38.36
C VAL A 278 -26.90 -22.16 37.43
N ILE A 279 -28.14 -22.13 37.96
CA ILE A 279 -29.34 -21.85 37.18
C ILE A 279 -29.25 -20.45 36.54
N ASN A 280 -28.85 -19.43 37.31
CA ASN A 280 -28.70 -18.07 36.77
C ASN A 280 -27.64 -18.01 35.67
N LEU A 281 -26.51 -18.71 35.84
CA LEU A 281 -25.47 -18.82 34.82
C LEU A 281 -26.01 -19.51 33.55
N ALA A 282 -26.72 -20.63 33.69
CA ALA A 282 -27.30 -21.36 32.57
C ALA A 282 -28.32 -20.51 31.80
N ILE A 283 -29.22 -19.80 32.51
CA ILE A 283 -30.24 -18.94 31.89
C ILE A 283 -29.59 -17.78 31.12
N SER A 284 -28.48 -17.22 31.61
CA SER A 284 -27.77 -16.10 30.94
C SER A 284 -27.24 -16.43 29.54
N ILE A 285 -27.06 -17.73 29.23
CA ILE A 285 -26.57 -18.20 27.92
C ILE A 285 -27.60 -17.90 26.83
N VAL A 286 -28.90 -17.99 27.12
CA VAL A 286 -29.99 -17.86 26.14
C VAL A 286 -30.08 -16.45 25.52
N PRO A 287 -30.19 -15.34 26.28
CA PRO A 287 -30.26 -14.01 25.67
C PRO A 287 -28.98 -13.68 24.89
N ARG A 288 -27.81 -14.08 25.40
CA ARG A 288 -26.52 -13.81 24.76
C ARG A 288 -26.35 -14.58 23.44
N THR A 289 -26.87 -15.80 23.35
CA THR A 289 -26.87 -16.57 22.10
C THR A 289 -27.87 -16.05 21.08
N LEU A 290 -29.04 -15.57 21.52
CA LEU A 290 -30.03 -14.95 20.64
C LEU A 290 -29.56 -13.60 20.08
N GLU A 291 -28.92 -12.76 20.89
CA GLU A 291 -28.36 -11.47 20.45
C GLU A 291 -27.29 -11.68 19.36
N ASN A 292 -26.36 -12.60 19.57
CA ASN A 292 -25.33 -12.94 18.58
C ASN A 292 -25.93 -13.47 17.29
N TYR A 293 -26.98 -14.30 17.37
CA TYR A 293 -27.67 -14.82 16.19
C TYR A 293 -28.38 -13.69 15.42
N HIS A 294 -29.06 -12.78 16.12
CA HIS A 294 -29.75 -11.65 15.50
C HIS A 294 -28.78 -10.67 14.82
N GLN A 295 -27.65 -10.34 15.46
CA GLN A 295 -26.60 -9.50 14.84
C GLN A 295 -26.06 -10.17 13.58
N SER A 296 -25.79 -11.48 13.62
CA SER A 296 -25.30 -12.22 12.45
C SER A 296 -26.29 -12.26 11.28
N SER A 297 -27.60 -12.17 11.55
CA SER A 297 -28.63 -12.14 10.51
C SER A 297 -28.83 -10.77 9.87
N LEU A 298 -28.51 -9.68 10.59
CA LEU A 298 -28.64 -8.30 10.10
C LEU A 298 -27.50 -7.92 9.17
N GLU A 299 -26.28 -8.42 9.38
CA GLU A 299 -25.12 -8.23 8.47
C GLU A 299 -25.26 -8.93 7.10
N HIS A 300 -26.44 -9.47 6.79
CA HIS A 300 -26.77 -10.10 5.50
C HIS A 300 -27.80 -9.33 4.68
N TYR A 301 -28.20 -8.13 5.13
CA TYR A 301 -28.96 -7.14 4.37
C TYR A 301 -28.10 -5.92 4.09
#